data_AF-A0A2G5KIK3-F1
#
_entry.id   AF-A0A2G5KIK3-F1
#
_cell.length_a   1.000
_cell.length_b   1.000
_cell.length_c   1.000
_cell.angle_alpha   90.00
_cell.angle_beta   90.00
_cell.angle_gamma   90.00
#
_symmetry.space_group_name_H-M   'P 1'
#
loop_
_entity.id
_entity.type
_entity.pdbx_description
1 polymer ?
#
loop_
_entity_poly.entity_id
_entity_poly.type
_entity_poly.pdbx_seq_one_letter_code
_entity_poly.pdbx_strand_id
1 'polypeptide(L)'
;MDKYVAQGDGFPADNEFLMLIQSIIGEVSQLSNIGGTDFILKGCEVTGGNAAAGWMVLNGEVIRFAGGAVGTNVTVTEDVENVTYLEDVNPADGLGDSKAAYYIRTAEFGTGGSYTVAWASLPRVKPMTEVQKAITPVDGIIMYAGSIGNIPTGWYLCNGANGTVDLTGRFIVGYDPGDTDYNAIGKTGGEKQHTLTEAEMPQHNHTGSTSSSGSHTHGFQIREDGFGSGDGPSLTNNTAGNDEGLRTFNTQSGGSHSHSITTNNKGSNQPHENRPPFFTLAYIQYKGV
;
A
#
# COMPACT_ATOMS: atom_id res chain seq x y z
N MET A 1 -36.41 30.46 -2.42
CA MET A 1 -36.00 31.88 -2.37
C MET A 1 -37.11 32.71 -2.92
N ASP A 2 -37.74 33.50 -2.05
CA ASP A 2 -38.74 34.47 -2.46
C ASP A 2 -38.07 35.52 -3.35
N LYS A 3 -38.64 35.72 -4.55
CA LYS A 3 -38.10 36.61 -5.57
C LYS A 3 -38.82 37.94 -5.48
N TYR A 4 -38.25 38.89 -4.76
CA TYR A 4 -38.69 40.29 -4.83
C TYR A 4 -37.93 41.03 -5.93
N VAL A 5 -38.68 41.74 -6.78
CA VAL A 5 -38.15 42.58 -7.84
C VAL A 5 -38.22 44.03 -7.34
N ALA A 6 -37.07 44.62 -7.02
CA ALA A 6 -37.00 46.05 -6.76
C ALA A 6 -37.22 46.81 -8.08
N GLN A 7 -38.38 47.44 -8.24
CA GLN A 7 -38.64 48.36 -9.34
C GLN A 7 -38.28 49.78 -8.91
N GLY A 8 -37.69 50.56 -9.83
CA GLY A 8 -37.18 51.92 -9.56
C GLY A 8 -38.25 52.96 -9.21
N ASP A 9 -39.52 52.59 -9.20
CA ASP A 9 -40.67 53.48 -8.99
C ASP A 9 -41.14 53.54 -7.53
N GLY A 10 -40.30 53.13 -6.58
CA GLY A 10 -40.60 53.18 -5.15
C GLY A 10 -40.64 51.78 -4.55
N PHE A 11 -39.48 51.30 -4.12
CA PHE A 11 -39.37 50.10 -3.32
C PHE A 11 -39.45 50.48 -1.83
N PRO A 12 -40.43 49.97 -1.05
CA PRO A 12 -40.50 50.26 0.38
C PRO A 12 -39.36 49.54 1.10
N ALA A 13 -38.34 50.30 1.53
CA ALA A 13 -37.27 49.81 2.40
C ALA A 13 -37.77 49.83 3.86
N ASP A 14 -38.82 49.06 4.13
CA ASP A 14 -39.39 48.92 5.46
C ASP A 14 -38.67 47.85 6.29
N ASN A 15 -39.08 47.71 7.56
CA ASN A 15 -38.49 46.73 8.47
C ASN A 15 -38.69 45.29 7.99
N GLU A 16 -39.78 45.00 7.29
CA GLU A 16 -40.06 43.65 6.78
C GLU A 16 -39.05 43.26 5.70
N PHE A 17 -38.72 44.18 4.79
CA PHE A 17 -37.65 43.98 3.82
C PHE A 17 -36.27 43.80 4.47
N LEU A 18 -35.94 44.60 5.48
CA LEU A 18 -34.66 44.47 6.19
C LEU A 18 -34.56 43.15 6.96
N MET A 19 -35.66 42.68 7.55
CA MET A 19 -35.75 41.35 8.16
C MET A 19 -35.58 40.23 7.13
N LEU A 20 -36.13 40.39 5.93
CA LEU A 20 -35.93 39.43 4.84
C LEU A 20 -34.45 39.38 4.41
N ILE A 21 -33.78 40.53 4.24
CA ILE A 21 -32.34 40.57 3.94
C ILE A 21 -31.55 39.86 5.04
N GLN A 22 -31.85 40.13 6.31
CA GLN A 22 -31.21 39.47 7.44
C GLN A 22 -31.41 37.95 7.40
N SER A 23 -32.62 37.48 7.09
CA SER A 23 -32.93 36.05 6.93
C SER A 23 -32.13 35.41 5.80
N ILE A 24 -32.07 36.06 4.63
CA ILE A 24 -31.29 35.54 3.49
C ILE A 24 -29.81 35.47 3.82
N ILE A 25 -29.25 36.48 4.50
CA ILE A 25 -27.85 36.45 4.95
C ILE A 25 -27.63 35.31 5.95
N GLY A 26 -28.59 35.08 6.86
CA GLY A 26 -28.57 33.94 7.78
C GLY A 26 -28.62 32.59 7.08
N GLU A 27 -29.45 32.43 6.05
CA GLU A 27 -29.49 31.20 5.24
C GLU A 27 -28.18 30.98 4.46
N VAL A 28 -27.60 32.04 3.89
CA VAL A 28 -26.32 31.96 3.19
C VAL A 28 -25.18 31.64 4.16
N SER A 29 -25.20 32.16 5.39
CA SER A 29 -24.17 31.86 6.38
C SER A 29 -24.20 30.39 6.79
N GLN A 30 -25.36 29.71 6.79
CA GLN A 30 -25.44 28.27 7.06
C GLN A 30 -24.63 27.42 6.08
N LEU A 31 -24.34 27.91 4.87
CA LEU A 31 -23.46 27.20 3.92
C LEU A 31 -22.03 27.03 4.47
N SER A 32 -21.59 27.88 5.41
CA SER A 32 -20.27 27.72 6.04
C SER A 32 -20.18 26.45 6.87
N ASN A 33 -21.30 25.86 7.29
CA ASN A 33 -21.32 24.62 8.09
C ASN A 33 -20.77 23.40 7.32
N ILE A 34 -20.49 23.51 6.02
CA ILE A 34 -19.71 22.52 5.28
C ILE A 34 -18.33 22.25 5.92
N GLY A 35 -17.77 23.23 6.64
CA GLY A 35 -16.51 23.10 7.36
C GLY A 35 -16.63 22.55 8.79
N GLY A 36 -17.86 22.26 9.26
CA GLY A 36 -18.16 21.92 10.67
C GLY A 36 -18.77 23.09 11.44
N THR A 37 -18.90 22.94 12.77
CA THR A 37 -19.50 23.96 13.65
C THR A 37 -18.49 24.92 14.26
N ASP A 38 -17.23 24.52 14.38
CA ASP A 38 -16.15 25.29 15.01
C ASP A 38 -14.88 25.17 14.18
N PHE A 39 -14.53 26.21 13.43
CA PHE A 39 -13.33 26.22 12.59
C PHE A 39 -12.91 27.64 12.17
N ILE A 40 -11.67 27.79 11.72
CA ILE A 40 -11.18 29.04 11.12
C ILE A 40 -11.53 29.03 9.63
N LEU A 41 -12.39 29.97 9.22
CA LEU A 41 -12.87 30.09 7.84
C LEU A 41 -11.85 30.80 6.95
N LYS A 42 -11.29 31.93 7.42
CA LYS A 42 -10.32 32.72 6.66
C LYS A 42 -9.48 33.61 7.57
N GLY A 43 -8.20 33.77 7.26
CA GLY A 43 -7.30 34.64 8.01
C GLY A 43 -6.92 34.04 9.37
N CYS A 44 -6.88 34.86 10.42
CA CYS A 44 -6.44 34.43 11.74
C CYS A 44 -5.01 33.86 11.75
N GLU A 45 -4.16 34.30 10.80
CA GLU A 45 -2.79 33.80 10.64
C GLU A 45 -1.91 34.26 11.80
N VAL A 46 -1.08 33.36 12.33
CA VAL A 46 -0.24 33.65 13.50
C VAL A 46 1.15 34.05 13.04
N THR A 47 1.56 35.29 13.33
CA THR A 47 2.91 35.79 13.10
C THR A 47 3.45 36.39 14.39
N GLY A 48 4.62 35.92 14.86
CA GLY A 48 5.27 36.48 16.05
C GLY A 48 4.41 36.46 17.32
N GLY A 49 3.63 35.38 17.54
CA GLY A 49 2.77 35.23 18.71
C GLY A 49 1.46 36.03 18.68
N ASN A 50 1.15 36.69 17.55
CA ASN A 50 -0.10 37.41 17.35
C ASN A 50 -0.88 36.78 16.20
N ALA A 51 -2.19 36.55 16.40
CA ALA A 51 -3.10 36.19 15.32
C ALA A 51 -3.65 37.45 14.66
N ALA A 52 -3.63 37.51 13.33
CA ALA A 52 -4.29 38.56 12.57
C ALA A 52 -5.83 38.48 12.71
N ALA A 53 -6.53 39.56 12.35
CA ALA A 53 -7.98 39.50 12.21
C ALA A 53 -8.41 38.49 11.13
N GLY A 54 -9.64 38.01 11.23
CA GLY A 54 -10.17 37.05 10.26
C GLY A 54 -11.63 36.71 10.48
N TRP A 55 -12.02 35.54 10.00
CA TRP A 55 -13.37 35.01 10.09
C TRP A 55 -13.32 33.58 10.58
N MET A 56 -14.22 33.26 11.50
CA MET A 56 -14.35 31.96 12.13
C MET A 56 -15.81 31.53 12.07
N VAL A 57 -16.04 30.23 12.06
CA VAL A 57 -17.36 29.67 12.37
C VAL A 57 -17.27 29.15 13.79
N LEU A 58 -18.16 29.61 14.67
CA LEU A 58 -18.21 29.23 16.07
C LEU A 58 -19.66 28.89 16.43
N ASN A 59 -19.90 27.70 16.97
CA ASN A 59 -21.24 27.18 17.20
C ASN A 59 -22.15 27.24 15.95
N GLY A 60 -21.57 27.07 14.75
CA GLY A 60 -22.29 27.12 13.47
C GLY A 60 -22.61 28.52 12.94
N GLU A 61 -22.08 29.58 13.57
CA GLU A 61 -22.29 30.97 13.16
C GLU A 61 -20.99 31.60 12.64
N VAL A 62 -21.08 32.35 11.53
CA VAL A 62 -19.95 33.09 10.98
C VAL A 62 -19.72 34.36 11.79
N ILE A 63 -18.59 34.43 12.49
CA ILE A 63 -18.22 35.53 13.39
C ILE A 63 -16.88 36.13 12.97
N ARG A 64 -16.77 37.46 13.04
CA ARG A 64 -15.52 38.18 12.79
C ARG A 64 -14.58 37.98 13.98
N PHE A 65 -13.34 37.62 13.70
CA PHE A 65 -12.28 37.53 14.69
C PHE A 65 -11.43 38.80 14.70
N ALA A 66 -11.28 39.41 15.87
CA ALA A 66 -10.57 40.69 16.03
C ALA A 66 -9.05 40.56 15.86
N GLY A 67 -8.48 39.38 16.11
CA GLY A 67 -7.02 39.22 16.22
C GLY A 67 -6.51 39.54 17.61
N GLY A 68 -5.19 39.50 17.78
CA GLY A 68 -4.52 39.83 19.04
C GLY A 68 -3.45 38.82 19.44
N ALA A 69 -2.88 38.99 20.63
CA ALA A 69 -1.90 38.05 21.19
C ALA A 69 -2.55 36.67 21.36
N VAL A 70 -1.88 35.62 20.89
CA VAL A 70 -2.44 34.26 20.90
C VAL A 70 -2.75 33.80 22.32
N GLY A 71 -4.03 33.57 22.58
CA GLY A 71 -4.53 33.02 23.84
C GLY A 71 -4.82 31.52 23.75
N THR A 72 -5.18 30.93 24.89
CA THR A 72 -5.58 29.51 24.98
C THR A 72 -6.97 29.26 24.39
N ASN A 73 -7.88 30.22 24.58
CA ASN A 73 -9.28 30.12 24.22
C ASN A 73 -9.69 31.33 23.37
N VAL A 74 -10.59 31.09 22.43
CA VAL A 74 -11.34 32.13 21.71
C VAL A 74 -12.75 32.16 22.28
N THR A 75 -13.25 33.36 22.56
CA THR A 75 -14.58 33.59 23.08
C THR A 75 -15.34 34.57 22.22
N VAL A 76 -16.66 34.40 22.13
CA VAL A 76 -17.57 35.31 21.44
C VAL A 76 -18.12 36.32 22.44
N THR A 77 -17.87 37.60 22.20
CA THR A 77 -18.44 38.72 22.94
C THR A 77 -19.48 39.44 22.09
N GLU A 78 -20.41 40.12 22.75
CA GLU A 78 -21.45 40.93 22.11
C GLU A 78 -21.40 42.34 22.69
N ASP A 79 -21.12 43.31 21.84
CA ASP A 79 -21.20 44.73 22.19
C ASP A 79 -22.53 45.30 21.70
N VAL A 80 -23.19 46.08 22.56
CA VAL A 80 -24.46 46.72 22.26
C VAL A 80 -24.25 48.23 22.12
N GLU A 81 -24.54 48.76 20.94
CA GLU A 81 -24.54 50.21 20.68
C GLU A 81 -25.97 50.74 20.75
N ASN A 82 -26.18 51.72 21.63
CA ASN A 82 -27.45 52.40 21.78
C ASN A 82 -27.54 53.60 20.84
N VAL A 83 -28.70 53.80 20.21
CA VAL A 83 -28.99 54.95 19.37
C VAL A 83 -30.14 55.74 20.00
N THR A 84 -30.11 57.06 19.83
CA THR A 84 -31.21 57.94 20.23
C THR A 84 -32.33 57.87 19.19
N TYR A 85 -33.49 57.39 19.61
CA TYR A 85 -34.70 57.35 18.80
C TYR A 85 -35.45 58.69 18.94
N LEU A 86 -36.23 59.05 17.91
CA LEU A 86 -37.10 60.23 17.95
C LEU A 86 -38.30 60.05 18.89
N GLU A 87 -38.54 58.81 19.32
CA GLU A 87 -39.51 58.47 20.35
C GLU A 87 -38.96 58.96 21.70
N ASP A 88 -39.74 59.75 22.43
CA ASP A 88 -39.32 60.43 23.66
C ASP A 88 -40.40 60.23 24.72
N VAL A 89 -40.48 59.01 25.27
CA VAL A 89 -41.62 58.61 26.12
C VAL A 89 -41.25 58.63 27.59
N ASN A 90 -40.01 58.33 27.98
CA ASN A 90 -39.64 58.29 29.40
C ASN A 90 -38.12 58.34 29.66
N PRO A 91 -37.57 59.48 30.13
CA PRO A 91 -38.25 60.74 30.43
C PRO A 91 -38.51 61.55 29.15
N ALA A 92 -39.70 62.13 29.00
CA ALA A 92 -40.01 63.04 27.90
C ALA A 92 -39.30 64.40 28.10
N ASP A 93 -38.02 64.47 27.72
CA ASP A 93 -37.12 65.60 27.99
C ASP A 93 -36.72 66.37 26.71
N GLY A 94 -37.26 65.99 25.57
CA GLY A 94 -37.00 66.58 24.26
C GLY A 94 -35.69 66.12 23.62
N LEU A 95 -34.99 65.14 24.22
CA LEU A 95 -33.72 64.59 23.72
C LEU A 95 -33.86 63.21 23.08
N GLY A 96 -35.03 62.55 23.18
CA GLY A 96 -35.30 61.25 22.58
C GLY A 96 -34.76 60.07 23.40
N ASP A 97 -35.40 58.92 23.29
CA ASP A 97 -35.09 57.72 24.07
C ASP A 97 -33.87 57.00 23.49
N SER A 98 -32.88 56.69 24.34
CA SER A 98 -31.74 55.84 23.98
C SER A 98 -32.15 54.37 24.04
N LYS A 99 -32.12 53.66 22.91
CA LYS A 99 -32.44 52.22 22.84
C LYS A 99 -31.31 51.46 22.14
N ALA A 100 -31.10 50.22 22.55
CA ALA A 100 -30.15 49.30 21.92
C ALA A 100 -30.53 49.05 20.46
N ALA A 101 -29.63 49.39 19.53
CA ALA A 101 -29.92 49.34 18.10
C ALA A 101 -28.98 48.39 17.33
N TYR A 102 -27.69 48.32 17.70
CA TYR A 102 -26.72 47.45 17.03
C TYR A 102 -26.10 46.46 18.01
N TYR A 103 -26.17 45.18 17.66
CA TYR A 103 -25.54 44.09 18.40
C TYR A 103 -24.37 43.57 17.57
N ILE A 104 -23.15 43.82 18.03
CA ILE A 104 -21.92 43.46 17.31
C ILE A 104 -21.29 42.28 18.02
N ARG A 105 -21.39 41.10 17.38
CA ARG A 105 -20.75 39.89 17.88
C ARG A 105 -19.36 39.73 17.29
N THR A 106 -18.36 39.64 18.16
CA THR A 106 -16.96 39.54 17.79
C THR A 106 -16.30 38.38 18.53
N ALA A 107 -15.41 37.66 17.84
CA ALA A 107 -14.57 36.66 18.45
C ALA A 107 -13.21 37.28 18.84
N GLU A 108 -12.76 37.02 20.06
CA GLU A 108 -11.48 37.48 20.59
C GLU A 108 -10.84 36.43 21.50
N PHE A 109 -9.54 36.56 21.77
CA PHE A 109 -8.90 35.70 22.75
C PHE A 109 -9.35 36.06 24.16
N GLY A 110 -9.86 35.08 24.90
CA GLY A 110 -10.38 35.33 26.25
C GLY A 110 -11.22 34.19 26.79
N THR A 111 -11.80 34.42 27.96
CA THR A 111 -12.70 33.49 28.65
C THR A 111 -13.81 34.31 29.28
N GLY A 112 -15.08 34.00 28.99
CA GLY A 112 -16.22 34.67 29.63
C GLY A 112 -17.24 35.33 28.69
N GLY A 113 -17.10 35.14 27.38
CA GLY A 113 -18.16 35.48 26.43
C GLY A 113 -19.26 34.42 26.36
N SER A 114 -20.22 34.60 25.46
CA SER A 114 -21.41 33.75 25.32
C SER A 114 -21.10 32.33 24.85
N TYR A 115 -19.97 32.15 24.17
CA TYR A 115 -19.46 30.87 23.68
C TYR A 115 -17.94 30.90 23.70
N THR A 116 -17.30 29.82 24.16
CA THR A 116 -15.84 29.73 24.27
C THR A 116 -15.35 28.38 23.77
N VAL A 117 -14.29 28.39 22.97
CA VAL A 117 -13.64 27.20 22.41
C VAL A 117 -12.12 27.31 22.56
N ALA A 118 -11.45 26.18 22.69
CA ALA A 118 -9.98 26.15 22.73
C ALA A 118 -9.42 26.53 21.36
N TRP A 119 -8.45 27.45 21.32
CA TRP A 119 -7.80 27.85 20.06
C TRP A 119 -7.16 26.66 19.35
N ALA A 120 -6.54 25.76 20.13
CA ALA A 120 -5.87 24.58 19.60
C ALA A 120 -6.82 23.53 19.00
N SER A 121 -8.12 23.56 19.31
CA SER A 121 -9.09 22.61 18.76
C SER A 121 -9.71 23.08 17.45
N LEU A 122 -9.42 24.31 17.00
CA LEU A 122 -10.02 24.87 15.80
C LEU A 122 -9.26 24.43 14.54
N PRO A 123 -9.83 23.54 13.71
CA PRO A 123 -9.24 23.21 12.42
C PRO A 123 -9.32 24.42 11.48
N ARG A 124 -8.41 24.44 10.50
CA ARG A 124 -8.51 25.32 9.33
C ARG A 124 -9.13 24.55 8.19
N VAL A 125 -10.15 25.12 7.56
CA VAL A 125 -10.69 24.53 6.33
C VAL A 125 -9.68 24.72 5.21
N LYS A 126 -9.22 23.60 4.65
CA LYS A 126 -8.40 23.63 3.45
C LYS A 126 -9.29 23.98 2.25
N PRO A 127 -8.81 24.79 1.29
CA PRO A 127 -9.53 25.00 0.04
C PRO A 127 -9.89 23.66 -0.61
N MET A 128 -11.09 23.55 -1.20
CA MET A 128 -11.54 22.31 -1.85
C MET A 128 -10.54 21.80 -2.90
N THR A 129 -9.85 22.72 -3.57
CA THR A 129 -8.77 22.41 -4.52
C THR A 129 -7.59 21.67 -3.90
N GLU A 130 -7.29 21.94 -2.63
CA GLU A 130 -6.23 21.23 -1.89
C GLU A 130 -6.73 19.89 -1.35
N VAL A 131 -7.98 19.81 -0.92
CA VAL A 131 -8.61 18.53 -0.52
C VAL A 131 -8.65 17.57 -1.72
N GLN A 132 -8.99 18.07 -2.90
CA GLN A 132 -9.04 17.27 -4.14
C GLN A 132 -7.67 16.73 -4.56
N LYS A 133 -6.56 17.37 -4.18
CA LYS A 133 -5.21 16.83 -4.43
C LYS A 133 -4.85 15.65 -3.52
N ALA A 134 -5.52 15.54 -2.36
CA ALA A 134 -5.24 14.52 -1.36
C ALA A 134 -6.12 13.27 -1.50
N ILE A 135 -7.18 13.32 -2.32
CA ILE A 135 -8.05 12.16 -2.57
C ILE A 135 -7.43 11.23 -3.63
N THR A 136 -7.76 9.94 -3.56
CA THR A 136 -7.37 8.97 -4.58
C THR A 136 -7.96 9.41 -5.93
N PRO A 137 -7.14 9.62 -6.97
CA PRO A 137 -7.64 9.99 -8.29
C PRO A 137 -8.40 8.83 -8.93
N VAL A 138 -9.14 9.11 -10.01
CA VAL A 138 -9.64 8.04 -10.90
C VAL A 138 -8.47 7.17 -11.35
N ASP A 139 -8.71 5.87 -11.39
CA ASP A 139 -7.74 4.79 -11.60
C ASP A 139 -6.74 4.57 -10.47
N GLY A 140 -6.84 5.30 -9.36
CA GLY A 140 -6.07 5.01 -8.16
C GLY A 140 -6.49 3.69 -7.50
N ILE A 141 -5.51 2.95 -6.99
CA ILE A 141 -5.67 1.61 -6.42
C ILE A 141 -5.34 1.65 -4.94
N ILE A 142 -6.15 0.98 -4.12
CA ILE A 142 -5.89 0.79 -2.69
C ILE A 142 -5.99 -0.69 -2.31
N MET A 143 -5.31 -1.07 -1.21
CA MET A 143 -5.52 -2.37 -0.58
C MET A 143 -6.81 -2.35 0.25
N TYR A 144 -7.61 -3.40 0.15
CA TYR A 144 -8.91 -3.52 0.78
C TYR A 144 -9.04 -4.83 1.54
N ALA A 145 -9.32 -4.71 2.84
CA ALA A 145 -9.49 -5.83 3.77
C ALA A 145 -10.97 -6.18 4.04
N GLY A 146 -11.91 -5.41 3.49
CA GLY A 146 -13.34 -5.63 3.69
C GLY A 146 -13.90 -6.76 2.81
N SER A 147 -15.20 -7.01 2.94
CA SER A 147 -15.89 -8.03 2.15
C SER A 147 -15.97 -7.62 0.67
N ILE A 148 -15.61 -8.54 -0.23
CA ILE A 148 -15.69 -8.34 -1.69
C ILE A 148 -17.13 -8.03 -2.15
N GLY A 149 -18.14 -8.53 -1.43
CA GLY A 149 -19.55 -8.22 -1.71
C GLY A 149 -19.99 -6.81 -1.34
N ASN A 150 -19.18 -6.09 -0.55
CA ASN A 150 -19.47 -4.75 -0.03
C ASN A 150 -18.38 -3.73 -0.42
N ILE A 151 -17.83 -3.87 -1.64
CA ILE A 151 -16.92 -2.86 -2.19
C ILE A 151 -17.69 -1.53 -2.30
N PRO A 152 -17.14 -0.41 -1.79
CA PRO A 152 -17.83 0.88 -1.82
C PRO A 152 -18.19 1.33 -3.24
N THR A 153 -19.29 2.07 -3.38
CA THR A 153 -19.70 2.66 -4.66
C THR A 153 -18.58 3.49 -5.29
N GLY A 154 -18.42 3.36 -6.61
CA GLY A 154 -17.35 3.98 -7.39
C GLY A 154 -16.01 3.25 -7.32
N TRP A 155 -15.88 2.19 -6.51
CA TRP A 155 -14.73 1.31 -6.48
C TRP A 155 -15.07 -0.06 -7.07
N TYR A 156 -14.08 -0.69 -7.69
CA TYR A 156 -14.23 -1.98 -8.34
C TYR A 156 -13.04 -2.87 -8.02
N LEU A 157 -13.25 -4.19 -7.97
CA LEU A 157 -12.16 -5.15 -7.80
C LEU A 157 -11.20 -5.07 -9.00
N CYS A 158 -9.90 -5.08 -8.73
CA CYS A 158 -8.87 -5.13 -9.77
C CYS A 158 -8.79 -6.53 -10.40
N ASN A 159 -9.74 -6.87 -11.26
CA ASN A 159 -9.88 -8.18 -11.89
C ASN A 159 -10.03 -8.10 -13.42
N GLY A 160 -9.74 -6.95 -14.03
CA GLY A 160 -9.88 -6.73 -15.47
C GLY A 160 -11.31 -6.34 -15.90
N ALA A 161 -12.33 -6.54 -15.06
CA ALA A 161 -13.68 -6.07 -15.34
C ALA A 161 -13.81 -4.56 -15.08
N ASN A 162 -14.83 -3.93 -15.65
CA ASN A 162 -15.13 -2.49 -15.45
C ASN A 162 -13.96 -1.55 -15.84
N GLY A 163 -13.09 -1.99 -16.76
CA GLY A 163 -11.90 -1.24 -17.16
C GLY A 163 -10.87 -1.10 -16.04
N THR A 164 -10.86 -2.02 -15.08
CA THR A 164 -9.80 -2.11 -14.06
C THR A 164 -8.59 -2.88 -14.59
N VAL A 165 -7.44 -2.69 -13.95
CA VAL A 165 -6.31 -3.62 -14.11
C VAL A 165 -6.62 -4.96 -13.43
N ASP A 166 -6.03 -6.06 -13.91
CA ASP A 166 -6.15 -7.37 -13.24
C ASP A 166 -4.94 -7.62 -12.34
N LEU A 167 -5.16 -7.49 -11.03
CA LEU A 167 -4.17 -7.73 -9.97
C LEU A 167 -4.47 -9.03 -9.19
N THR A 168 -5.36 -9.88 -9.68
CA THR A 168 -5.73 -11.12 -8.98
C THR A 168 -4.52 -12.04 -8.84
N GLY A 169 -4.15 -12.34 -7.58
CA GLY A 169 -3.01 -13.21 -7.27
C GLY A 169 -1.64 -12.65 -7.67
N ARG A 170 -1.52 -11.34 -7.94
CA ARG A 170 -0.27 -10.68 -8.33
C ARG A 170 0.44 -10.04 -7.14
N PHE A 171 1.77 -10.04 -7.19
CA PHE A 171 2.61 -9.20 -6.35
C PHE A 171 2.94 -7.91 -7.11
N ILE A 172 2.84 -6.76 -6.44
CA ILE A 172 3.05 -5.47 -7.09
C ILE A 172 4.53 -5.11 -7.05
N VAL A 173 5.08 -4.79 -8.21
CA VAL A 173 6.41 -4.21 -8.39
C VAL A 173 6.27 -2.76 -8.83
N GLY A 174 7.17 -1.90 -8.35
CA GLY A 174 7.19 -0.49 -8.72
C GLY A 174 7.55 -0.32 -10.20
N TYR A 175 6.90 0.63 -10.85
CA TYR A 175 7.30 1.06 -12.20
C TYR A 175 8.73 1.62 -12.17
N ASP A 176 9.58 1.15 -13.08
CA ASP A 176 10.93 1.64 -13.27
C ASP A 176 11.20 1.86 -14.77
N PRO A 177 11.36 3.12 -15.24
CA PRO A 177 11.63 3.40 -16.65
C PRO A 177 12.98 2.85 -17.14
N GLY A 178 13.94 2.60 -16.23
CA GLY A 178 15.26 2.08 -16.55
C GLY A 178 15.32 0.55 -16.69
N ASP A 179 14.27 -0.16 -16.28
CA ASP A 179 14.23 -1.62 -16.27
C ASP A 179 13.26 -2.15 -17.33
N THR A 180 13.73 -3.00 -18.25
CA THR A 180 12.88 -3.57 -19.30
C THR A 180 11.75 -4.43 -18.78
N ASP A 181 11.84 -4.96 -17.57
CA ASP A 181 10.79 -5.76 -16.96
C ASP A 181 9.68 -4.89 -16.34
N TYR A 182 10.01 -3.65 -15.95
CA TYR A 182 9.12 -2.76 -15.18
C TYR A 182 8.82 -1.39 -15.83
N ASN A 183 9.33 -1.13 -17.04
CA ASN A 183 9.19 0.17 -17.73
C ASN A 183 7.83 0.45 -18.39
N ALA A 184 6.81 -0.35 -18.11
CA ALA A 184 5.44 -0.08 -18.56
C ALA A 184 4.42 -0.60 -17.57
N ILE A 185 3.34 0.16 -17.38
CA ILE A 185 2.22 -0.24 -16.52
C ILE A 185 1.55 -1.48 -17.12
N GLY A 186 1.29 -2.47 -16.26
CA GLY A 186 0.62 -3.71 -16.65
C GLY A 186 1.55 -4.81 -17.16
N LYS A 187 2.88 -4.61 -17.17
CA LYS A 187 3.82 -5.73 -17.35
C LYS A 187 3.68 -6.73 -16.21
N THR A 188 3.84 -8.01 -16.55
CA THR A 188 3.65 -9.11 -15.62
C THR A 188 4.75 -10.15 -15.80
N GLY A 189 5.10 -10.83 -14.70
CA GLY A 189 6.06 -11.93 -14.70
C GLY A 189 6.03 -12.67 -13.36
N GLY A 190 7.08 -13.43 -13.10
CA GLY A 190 7.25 -14.22 -11.88
C GLY A 190 6.53 -15.56 -11.89
N GLU A 191 6.93 -16.43 -10.97
CA GLU A 191 6.43 -17.79 -10.86
C GLU A 191 6.08 -18.10 -9.40
N LYS A 192 4.92 -18.72 -9.16
CA LYS A 192 4.52 -19.15 -7.81
C LYS A 192 5.39 -20.29 -7.30
N GLN A 193 5.71 -21.23 -8.17
CA GLN A 193 6.63 -22.32 -7.87
C GLN A 193 7.61 -22.44 -9.02
N HIS A 194 8.84 -22.83 -8.71
CA HIS A 194 9.92 -22.93 -9.68
C HIS A 194 10.54 -24.32 -9.64
N THR A 195 10.79 -24.91 -10.82
CA THR A 195 11.50 -26.19 -10.96
C THR A 195 12.90 -25.90 -11.46
N LEU A 196 13.91 -26.32 -10.70
CA LEU A 196 15.31 -26.12 -11.08
C LEU A 196 15.61 -26.76 -12.43
N THR A 197 16.31 -26.00 -13.26
CA THR A 197 16.84 -26.42 -14.56
C THR A 197 18.28 -26.90 -14.41
N GLU A 198 18.78 -27.63 -15.42
CA GLU A 198 20.18 -28.06 -15.45
C GLU A 198 21.16 -26.88 -15.42
N ALA A 199 20.80 -25.74 -16.02
CA ALA A 199 21.63 -24.53 -16.02
C ALA A 199 21.74 -23.87 -14.63
N GLU A 200 20.78 -24.14 -13.74
CA GLU A 200 20.76 -23.62 -12.36
C GLU A 200 21.45 -24.57 -11.38
N MET A 201 21.90 -25.74 -11.83
CA MET A 201 22.63 -26.69 -10.99
C MET A 201 24.08 -26.23 -10.82
N PRO A 202 24.59 -26.13 -9.56
CA PRO A 202 26.00 -25.90 -9.34
C PRO A 202 26.86 -26.98 -9.98
N GLN A 203 28.06 -26.58 -10.43
CA GLN A 203 29.06 -27.53 -10.88
C GLN A 203 29.36 -28.53 -9.75
N HIS A 204 29.24 -29.80 -10.06
CA HIS A 204 29.52 -30.90 -9.14
C HIS A 204 30.21 -32.03 -9.87
N ASN A 205 30.86 -32.92 -9.13
CA ASN A 205 31.50 -34.11 -9.69
C ASN A 205 30.95 -35.38 -9.03
N HIS A 206 31.07 -36.48 -9.75
CA HIS A 206 30.82 -37.82 -9.22
C HIS A 206 32.13 -38.59 -9.27
N THR A 207 32.46 -39.30 -8.20
CA THR A 207 33.60 -40.21 -8.18
C THR A 207 33.09 -41.65 -8.07
N GLY A 208 33.80 -42.57 -8.69
CA GLY A 208 33.51 -43.99 -8.64
C GLY A 208 34.77 -44.77 -8.92
N SER A 209 34.97 -45.87 -8.20
CA SER A 209 36.06 -46.81 -8.45
C SER A 209 35.48 -48.21 -8.67
N THR A 210 36.18 -48.99 -9.49
CA THR A 210 35.94 -50.41 -9.65
C THR A 210 37.12 -51.17 -9.05
N SER A 211 36.89 -52.34 -8.45
CA SER A 211 38.00 -53.19 -8.00
C SER A 211 38.77 -53.72 -9.21
N SER A 212 40.06 -54.01 -9.02
CA SER A 212 40.98 -54.32 -10.13
C SER A 212 40.39 -55.31 -11.13
N SER A 213 40.59 -54.98 -12.40
CA SER A 213 40.24 -55.86 -13.49
C SER A 213 41.21 -55.66 -14.62
N GLY A 214 41.92 -56.73 -14.87
CA GLY A 214 42.88 -56.90 -15.94
C GLY A 214 43.19 -58.37 -16.08
N SER A 215 44.04 -58.68 -17.07
CA SER A 215 44.68 -59.97 -17.25
C SER A 215 45.20 -60.51 -15.93
N HIS A 216 44.61 -61.58 -15.44
CA HIS A 216 45.19 -62.36 -14.35
C HIS A 216 45.28 -63.82 -14.78
N THR A 217 46.27 -64.49 -14.21
CA THR A 217 46.51 -65.93 -14.36
C THR A 217 46.55 -66.54 -12.97
N HIS A 218 46.14 -67.80 -12.87
CA HIS A 218 46.28 -68.58 -11.65
C HIS A 218 47.45 -69.54 -11.82
N GLY A 219 48.35 -69.55 -10.83
CA GLY A 219 49.39 -70.57 -10.74
C GLY A 219 48.81 -71.84 -10.12
N PHE A 220 49.03 -72.99 -10.77
CA PHE A 220 48.73 -74.30 -10.19
C PHE A 220 49.93 -75.23 -10.38
N GLN A 221 50.08 -76.19 -9.47
CA GLN A 221 51.19 -77.13 -9.49
C GLN A 221 50.68 -78.54 -9.72
N ILE A 222 51.32 -79.27 -10.62
CA ILE A 222 51.07 -80.69 -10.83
C ILE A 222 52.36 -81.43 -10.47
N ARG A 223 52.20 -82.54 -9.75
CA ARG A 223 53.28 -83.49 -9.47
C ARG A 223 53.11 -84.65 -10.43
N GLU A 224 54.05 -84.79 -11.36
CA GLU A 224 54.12 -85.94 -12.25
C GLU A 224 54.83 -87.06 -11.50
N ASP A 225 54.14 -88.17 -11.27
CA ASP A 225 54.70 -89.45 -10.85
C ASP A 225 54.70 -90.40 -12.06
N GLY A 226 55.88 -90.94 -12.38
CA GLY A 226 56.17 -91.71 -13.60
C GLY A 226 55.03 -92.60 -14.13
N PHE A 227 54.73 -92.41 -15.42
CA PHE A 227 53.59 -92.97 -16.15
C PHE A 227 53.43 -94.50 -16.05
N GLY A 228 52.25 -94.96 -15.62
CA GLY A 228 51.66 -96.22 -16.04
C GLY A 228 50.65 -95.95 -17.16
N SER A 229 50.74 -96.68 -18.28
CA SER A 229 49.90 -96.51 -19.48
C SER A 229 48.42 -96.81 -19.23
N GLY A 230 47.68 -95.82 -18.71
CA GLY A 230 46.22 -95.83 -18.63
C GLY A 230 45.64 -94.52 -19.13
N ASP A 231 44.55 -94.59 -19.89
CA ASP A 231 43.86 -93.46 -20.55
C ASP A 231 43.37 -92.40 -19.54
N GLY A 232 44.28 -91.50 -19.15
CA GLY A 232 44.00 -90.26 -18.45
C GLY A 232 44.40 -89.05 -19.29
N PRO A 233 43.85 -87.86 -19.02
CA PRO A 233 44.13 -86.66 -19.81
C PRO A 233 45.64 -86.32 -19.80
N SER A 234 46.28 -86.42 -20.96
CA SER A 234 47.71 -86.10 -21.16
C SER A 234 47.88 -84.60 -21.42
N LEU A 235 48.67 -83.93 -20.58
CA LEU A 235 49.13 -82.55 -20.81
C LEU A 235 50.40 -82.61 -21.67
N THR A 236 50.27 -82.40 -22.98
CA THR A 236 51.42 -82.36 -23.89
C THR A 236 52.14 -81.02 -23.75
N ASN A 237 53.26 -80.97 -23.01
CA ASN A 237 54.17 -79.84 -23.03
C ASN A 237 55.23 -80.05 -24.12
N ASN A 238 55.41 -79.10 -25.04
CA ASN A 238 56.35 -79.22 -26.14
C ASN A 238 57.78 -78.80 -25.71
N THR A 239 58.25 -79.31 -24.57
CA THR A 239 59.62 -79.11 -24.10
C THR A 239 60.19 -80.47 -23.71
N ALA A 240 61.06 -81.00 -24.57
CA ALA A 240 61.70 -82.29 -24.37
C ALA A 240 62.66 -82.21 -23.17
N GLY A 241 62.23 -82.73 -22.02
CA GLY A 241 63.06 -82.83 -20.82
C GLY A 241 62.39 -83.67 -19.72
N ASN A 242 62.88 -84.88 -19.51
CA ASN A 242 62.45 -85.80 -18.46
C ASN A 242 63.02 -85.35 -17.10
N ASP A 243 62.37 -84.38 -16.47
CA ASP A 243 62.67 -83.98 -15.08
C ASP A 243 61.53 -84.40 -14.15
N GLU A 244 61.83 -85.23 -13.14
CA GLU A 244 60.92 -85.62 -12.06
C GLU A 244 60.91 -84.53 -10.98
N GLY A 245 59.86 -83.70 -10.93
CA GLY A 245 59.78 -82.59 -9.98
C GLY A 245 58.44 -81.86 -9.98
N LEU A 246 58.19 -81.02 -8.95
CA LEU A 246 56.98 -80.20 -8.84
C LEU A 246 56.99 -79.13 -9.95
N ARG A 247 56.07 -79.22 -10.92
CA ARG A 247 55.98 -78.28 -12.05
C ARG A 247 54.90 -77.24 -11.76
N THR A 248 55.24 -75.96 -11.93
CA THR A 248 54.30 -74.84 -11.82
C THR A 248 53.82 -74.41 -13.20
N PHE A 249 52.51 -74.33 -13.38
CA PHE A 249 51.84 -73.87 -14.59
C PHE A 249 50.97 -72.64 -14.29
N ASN A 250 50.74 -71.81 -15.30
CA ASN A 250 49.79 -70.70 -15.22
C ASN A 250 48.60 -70.99 -16.13
N THR A 251 47.39 -70.64 -15.70
CA THR A 251 46.24 -70.57 -16.61
C THR A 251 46.50 -69.52 -17.69
N GLN A 252 45.84 -69.63 -18.85
CA GLN A 252 45.83 -68.53 -19.81
C GLN A 252 45.22 -67.29 -19.16
N SER A 253 45.71 -66.11 -19.56
CA SER A 253 45.15 -64.87 -19.07
C SER A 253 43.69 -64.75 -19.48
N GLY A 254 42.81 -64.46 -18.52
CA GLY A 254 41.50 -63.90 -18.85
C GLY A 254 41.72 -62.63 -19.68
N GLY A 255 41.11 -62.56 -20.87
CA GLY A 255 41.28 -61.45 -21.82
C GLY A 255 40.75 -60.12 -21.29
N SER A 256 40.90 -59.06 -22.10
CA SER A 256 40.43 -57.72 -21.75
C SER A 256 38.93 -57.69 -21.48
N HIS A 257 38.52 -57.09 -20.36
CA HIS A 257 37.12 -56.88 -20.00
C HIS A 257 36.89 -55.46 -19.47
N SER A 258 35.61 -55.07 -19.42
CA SER A 258 35.18 -53.74 -18.98
C SER A 258 34.43 -53.81 -17.65
N HIS A 259 34.48 -52.70 -16.92
CA HIS A 259 33.59 -52.42 -15.80
C HIS A 259 32.60 -51.32 -16.17
N SER A 260 31.36 -51.48 -15.77
CA SER A 260 30.37 -50.41 -15.74
C SER A 260 30.18 -49.91 -14.31
N ILE A 261 30.19 -48.59 -14.14
CA ILE A 261 29.68 -47.94 -12.94
C ILE A 261 28.37 -47.26 -13.36
N THR A 262 27.28 -47.58 -12.67
CA THR A 262 25.98 -46.96 -12.89
C THR A 262 25.53 -46.32 -11.59
N THR A 263 25.24 -45.02 -11.64
CA THR A 263 24.57 -44.32 -10.55
C THR A 263 23.09 -44.17 -10.88
N ASN A 264 22.24 -44.28 -9.86
CA ASN A 264 20.82 -44.07 -10.03
C ASN A 264 20.52 -42.56 -9.98
N ASN A 265 19.54 -42.12 -10.76
CA ASN A 265 18.99 -40.78 -10.62
C ASN A 265 18.48 -40.58 -9.17
N LYS A 266 18.80 -39.42 -8.60
CA LYS A 266 18.28 -38.96 -7.30
C LYS A 266 17.71 -37.56 -7.46
N GLY A 267 16.68 -37.27 -6.66
CA GLY A 267 15.82 -36.10 -6.84
C GLY A 267 14.51 -36.48 -7.53
N SER A 268 13.47 -35.69 -7.26
CA SER A 268 12.12 -35.89 -7.79
C SER A 268 11.71 -34.82 -8.80
N ASN A 269 12.62 -33.88 -9.10
CA ASN A 269 12.42 -32.71 -9.96
C ASN A 269 11.11 -31.97 -9.66
N GLN A 270 10.74 -31.91 -8.37
CA GLN A 270 9.53 -31.23 -7.95
C GLN A 270 9.80 -29.74 -7.79
N PRO A 271 8.83 -28.89 -8.19
CA PRO A 271 8.94 -27.46 -7.98
C PRO A 271 8.96 -27.11 -6.50
N HIS A 272 9.61 -26.02 -6.14
CA HIS A 272 9.57 -25.45 -4.80
C HIS A 272 8.77 -24.13 -4.76
N GLU A 273 8.22 -23.81 -3.60
CA GLU A 273 7.56 -22.52 -3.35
C GLU A 273 8.55 -21.38 -3.56
N ASN A 274 8.15 -20.37 -4.34
CA ASN A 274 8.99 -19.22 -4.70
C ASN A 274 8.47 -17.90 -4.09
N ARG A 275 7.39 -17.95 -3.31
CA ARG A 275 6.84 -16.77 -2.63
C ARG A 275 7.40 -16.65 -1.21
N PRO A 276 7.78 -15.42 -0.79
CA PRO A 276 7.88 -15.10 0.63
C PRO A 276 6.54 -15.33 1.35
N PRO A 277 6.53 -15.43 2.70
CA PRO A 277 5.29 -15.41 3.47
C PRO A 277 4.40 -14.22 3.09
N PHE A 278 3.11 -14.46 2.84
CA PHE A 278 2.19 -13.44 2.35
C PHE A 278 0.88 -13.42 3.14
N PHE A 279 0.20 -12.28 3.11
CA PHE A 279 -1.16 -12.09 3.60
C PHE A 279 -2.03 -11.58 2.47
N THR A 280 -3.22 -12.15 2.30
CA THR A 280 -4.09 -11.83 1.16
C THR A 280 -5.03 -10.68 1.49
N LEU A 281 -4.90 -9.59 0.73
CA LEU A 281 -5.85 -8.48 0.64
C LEU A 281 -6.36 -8.37 -0.80
N ALA A 282 -7.52 -7.73 -0.98
CA ALA A 282 -7.97 -7.35 -2.31
C ALA A 282 -7.30 -6.05 -2.73
N TYR A 283 -7.13 -5.88 -4.04
CA TYR A 283 -6.91 -4.57 -4.64
C TYR A 283 -8.21 -4.08 -5.25
N ILE A 284 -8.60 -2.85 -4.92
CA ILE A 284 -9.74 -2.17 -5.53
C ILE A 284 -9.28 -0.87 -6.20
N GLN A 285 -9.89 -0.55 -7.34
CA GLN A 285 -9.58 0.62 -8.15
C GLN A 285 -10.77 1.56 -8.19
N TYR A 286 -10.52 2.85 -7.96
CA TYR A 286 -11.54 3.88 -8.06
C TYR A 286 -11.80 4.22 -9.52
N LYS A 287 -13.05 4.16 -9.97
CA LYS A 287 -13.46 4.49 -11.34
C LYS A 287 -14.40 5.71 -11.42
N GLY A 288 -14.68 6.35 -10.29
CA GLY A 288 -15.65 7.44 -10.20
C GLY A 288 -17.06 6.96 -9.84
N VAL A 289 -17.89 7.89 -9.38
CA VAL A 289 -19.33 7.72 -9.14
C VAL A 289 -20.14 8.28 -10.30
#